data_AF-A0A177KA29-F1
#
_entry.id   AF-A0A177KA29-F1
#
_cell.length_a   1.000
_cell.length_b   1.000
_cell.length_c   1.000
_cell.angle_alpha   90.00
_cell.angle_beta   90.00
_cell.angle_gamma   90.00
#
_symmetry.space_group_name_H-M   'P 1'
#
loop_
_entity.id
_entity.type
_entity.pdbx_description
1 polymer ?
#
loop_
_entity_poly.entity_id
_entity_poly.type
_entity_poly.pdbx_seq_one_letter_code
_entity_poly.pdbx_strand_id
1 'polypeptide(L)'
;MPAVPEMPETFRLPPLPRGLDAWFSFVRSLPDDIELRHAGRTLDGLGVVDESSALAAQAGYRFVLNDDEWADAAARGAWRPEWIVLDSTDADPFIADISRPGIPILEDVHGEGRWNPSPAAPTLADFIGSLERRRLDDTGADVALDWEVWALDLGPEPLRALLAMSTAPLFPDWTRTDLLRLRASVPVILQSGLTERLAAGCVAFGTRHGARLEAWRHSRE
;
A
#
# COMPACT_ATOMS: atom_id res chain seq x y z
N MET A 1 8.81 17.42 11.93
CA MET A 1 9.52 16.88 10.75
C MET A 1 9.10 17.70 9.54
N PRO A 2 10.00 17.99 8.59
CA PRO A 2 9.59 18.56 7.31
C PRO A 2 8.58 17.59 6.64
N ALA A 3 7.59 18.16 5.97
CA ALA A 3 6.63 17.37 5.20
C ALA A 3 7.38 16.66 4.07
N VAL A 4 7.11 15.37 3.86
CA VAL A 4 7.58 14.66 2.67
C VAL A 4 7.01 15.39 1.45
N PRO A 5 7.85 15.91 0.54
CA PRO A 5 7.36 16.64 -0.61
C PRO A 5 6.48 15.74 -1.47
N GLU A 6 5.42 16.31 -2.06
CA GLU A 6 4.56 15.58 -2.99
C GLU A 6 5.35 15.22 -4.26
N MET A 7 5.04 14.05 -4.83
CA MET A 7 5.68 13.62 -6.08
C MET A 7 5.30 14.60 -7.21
N PRO A 8 6.28 15.08 -8.02
CA PRO A 8 6.00 16.06 -9.05
C PRO A 8 4.95 15.60 -10.05
N GLU A 9 4.05 16.50 -10.43
CA GLU A 9 3.11 16.26 -11.54
C GLU A 9 3.80 16.09 -12.90
N THR A 10 5.12 16.21 -13.01
CA THR A 10 5.83 15.87 -14.25
C THR A 10 6.12 14.37 -14.37
N PHE A 11 6.05 13.62 -13.27
CA PHE A 11 6.29 12.18 -13.28
C PHE A 11 5.08 11.44 -13.83
N ARG A 12 5.36 10.55 -14.78
CA ARG A 12 4.36 9.83 -15.56
C ARG A 12 4.85 8.41 -15.85
N LEU A 13 3.89 7.50 -15.91
CA LEU A 13 4.11 6.18 -16.49
C LEU A 13 4.10 6.29 -18.02
N PRO A 14 4.79 5.38 -18.73
CA PRO A 14 4.47 5.15 -20.13
C PRO A 14 3.00 4.70 -20.30
N PRO A 15 2.43 4.79 -21.51
CA PRO A 15 1.11 4.25 -21.79
C PRO A 15 1.00 2.78 -21.38
N LEU A 16 0.05 2.47 -20.49
CA LEU A 16 -0.12 1.11 -19.99
C LEU A 16 -0.84 0.24 -21.03
N PRO A 17 -0.35 -0.97 -21.33
CA PRO A 17 -1.03 -1.87 -22.25
C PRO A 17 -2.32 -2.40 -21.61
N ARG A 18 -3.35 -2.65 -22.44
CA ARG A 18 -4.62 -3.26 -21.99
C ARG A 18 -4.45 -4.60 -21.26
N GLY A 19 -3.33 -5.29 -21.48
CA GLY A 19 -3.03 -6.52 -20.74
C GLY A 19 -2.98 -6.30 -19.21
N LEU A 20 -2.62 -5.10 -18.76
CA LEU A 20 -2.57 -4.74 -17.33
C LEU A 20 -3.97 -4.60 -16.71
N ASP A 21 -5.02 -4.41 -17.52
CA ASP A 21 -6.40 -4.36 -17.04
C ASP A 21 -6.82 -5.68 -16.35
N ALA A 22 -6.18 -6.79 -16.71
CA ALA A 22 -6.38 -8.08 -16.06
C ALA A 22 -5.93 -8.06 -14.59
N TRP A 23 -4.79 -7.41 -14.30
CA TRP A 23 -4.31 -7.21 -12.93
C TRP A 23 -5.28 -6.32 -12.15
N PHE A 24 -5.59 -5.13 -12.70
CA PHE A 24 -6.48 -4.18 -12.06
C PHE A 24 -7.85 -4.79 -11.75
N SER A 25 -8.42 -5.52 -12.70
CA SER A 25 -9.71 -6.19 -12.52
C SER A 25 -9.63 -7.34 -11.54
N PHE A 26 -8.54 -8.10 -11.55
CA PHE A 26 -8.29 -9.17 -10.58
C PHE A 26 -8.27 -8.61 -9.16
N VAL A 27 -7.42 -7.63 -8.88
CA VAL A 27 -7.30 -7.05 -7.52
C VAL A 27 -8.62 -6.43 -7.07
N ARG A 28 -9.31 -5.66 -7.92
CA ARG A 28 -10.63 -5.07 -7.59
C ARG A 28 -11.75 -6.11 -7.37
N SER A 29 -11.59 -7.31 -7.90
CA SER A 29 -12.58 -8.38 -7.71
C SER A 29 -12.42 -9.13 -6.40
N LEU A 30 -11.30 -8.93 -5.70
CA LEU A 30 -11.05 -9.58 -4.44
C LEU A 30 -11.90 -8.93 -3.34
N PRO A 31 -12.60 -9.74 -2.53
CA PRO A 31 -13.19 -9.26 -1.30
C PRO A 31 -12.15 -8.66 -0.35
N ASP A 32 -12.57 -7.69 0.47
CA ASP A 32 -11.70 -7.01 1.44
C ASP A 32 -11.14 -7.98 2.52
N ASP A 33 -11.77 -9.14 2.72
CA ASP A 33 -11.31 -10.19 3.64
C ASP A 33 -10.27 -11.15 3.03
N ILE A 34 -9.85 -10.94 1.78
CA ILE A 34 -8.85 -11.79 1.12
C ILE A 34 -7.47 -11.12 1.09
N GLU A 35 -6.51 -11.83 1.66
CA GLU A 35 -5.09 -11.55 1.51
C GLU A 35 -4.50 -12.35 0.35
N LEU A 36 -3.73 -11.67 -0.49
CA LEU A 36 -2.91 -12.32 -1.52
C LEU A 36 -1.55 -12.70 -0.97
N ARG A 37 -1.08 -13.87 -1.38
CA ARG A 37 0.27 -14.35 -1.05
C ARG A 37 0.96 -14.91 -2.28
N HIS A 38 2.27 -14.76 -2.33
CA HIS A 38 3.14 -15.35 -3.35
C HIS A 38 4.25 -16.13 -2.64
N ALA A 39 4.41 -17.41 -2.98
CA ALA A 39 5.37 -18.30 -2.35
C ALA A 39 5.32 -18.27 -0.81
N GLY A 40 4.11 -18.28 -0.24
CA GLY A 40 3.89 -18.22 1.21
C GLY A 40 4.15 -16.87 1.88
N ARG A 41 4.54 -15.82 1.14
CA ARG A 41 4.71 -14.47 1.69
C ARG A 41 3.53 -13.58 1.30
N THR A 42 3.10 -12.74 2.23
CA THR A 42 1.99 -11.81 2.02
C THR A 42 2.39 -10.68 1.08
N LEU A 43 1.52 -10.34 0.15
CA LEU A 43 1.66 -9.12 -0.65
C LEU A 43 1.28 -7.93 0.23
N ASP A 44 2.09 -6.87 0.16
CA ASP A 44 1.92 -5.63 0.92
C ASP A 44 0.72 -4.82 0.41
N GLY A 45 0.32 -5.07 -0.84
CA GLY A 45 -0.59 -4.25 -1.61
C GLY A 45 -2.06 -4.49 -1.31
N LEU A 46 -2.66 -3.45 -0.76
CA LEU A 46 -4.04 -3.05 -1.06
C LEU A 46 -4.08 -2.04 -2.23
N GLY A 47 -3.08 -2.02 -3.13
CA GLY A 47 -2.58 -0.73 -3.65
C GLY A 47 -2.35 -0.51 -5.14
N VAL A 48 -2.59 -1.45 -6.06
CA VAL A 48 -2.52 -1.17 -7.52
C VAL A 48 -3.75 -1.71 -8.22
N VAL A 49 -4.75 -0.84 -8.40
CA VAL A 49 -6.07 -1.15 -8.95
C VAL A 49 -6.41 -0.34 -10.19
N ASP A 50 -5.57 0.62 -10.55
CA ASP A 50 -5.68 1.51 -11.70
C ASP A 50 -4.32 2.18 -12.03
N GLU A 51 -4.30 3.06 -13.02
CA GLU A 51 -3.10 3.79 -13.43
C GLU A 51 -2.58 4.75 -12.35
N SER A 52 -3.47 5.41 -11.60
CA SER A 52 -3.10 6.36 -10.54
C SER A 52 -2.36 5.66 -9.40
N SER A 53 -2.87 4.51 -8.99
CA SER A 53 -2.30 3.67 -7.95
C SER A 53 -1.03 2.95 -8.45
N ALA A 54 -0.96 2.56 -9.73
CA ALA A 54 0.28 2.09 -10.35
C ALA A 54 1.38 3.17 -10.39
N LEU A 55 1.02 4.44 -10.60
CA LEU A 55 1.96 5.56 -10.54
C LEU A 55 2.46 5.77 -9.11
N ALA A 56 1.56 5.71 -8.12
CA ALA A 56 1.93 5.83 -6.71
C ALA A 56 2.85 4.69 -6.24
N ALA A 57 2.61 3.45 -6.71
CA ALA A 57 3.43 2.29 -6.39
C ALA A 57 4.89 2.38 -6.90
N GLN A 58 5.20 3.33 -7.77
CA GLN A 58 6.59 3.59 -8.21
C GLN A 58 7.45 4.31 -7.17
N ALA A 59 6.82 4.92 -6.16
CA ALA A 59 7.54 5.64 -5.11
C ALA A 59 8.44 4.68 -4.31
N GLY A 60 9.70 5.07 -4.12
CA GLY A 60 10.72 4.23 -3.49
C GLY A 60 11.47 3.31 -4.46
N TYR A 61 10.96 3.12 -5.68
CA TYR A 61 11.58 2.30 -6.71
C TYR A 61 12.09 3.16 -7.88
N ARG A 62 11.20 3.54 -8.79
CA ARG A 62 11.52 4.43 -9.91
C ARG A 62 11.63 5.88 -9.45
N PHE A 63 10.66 6.34 -8.66
CA PHE A 63 10.69 7.71 -8.15
C PHE A 63 11.25 7.68 -6.75
N VAL A 64 12.44 8.24 -6.59
CA VAL A 64 13.20 8.17 -5.34
C VAL A 64 13.33 9.56 -4.77
N LEU A 65 12.97 9.71 -3.51
CA LEU A 65 13.16 10.95 -2.76
C LEU A 65 14.54 10.92 -2.08
N ASN A 66 15.43 11.85 -2.45
CA ASN A 66 16.74 12.02 -1.83
C ASN A 66 16.91 13.47 -1.41
N ASP A 67 17.31 13.74 -0.17
CA ASP A 67 17.54 15.09 0.36
C ASP A 67 16.38 16.07 0.08
N ASP A 68 15.13 15.60 0.29
CA ASP A 68 13.88 16.34 0.01
C ASP A 68 13.64 16.69 -1.47
N GLU A 69 14.38 16.07 -2.40
CA GLU A 69 14.18 16.21 -3.85
C GLU A 69 13.81 14.88 -4.52
N TRP A 70 12.75 14.90 -5.31
CA TRP A 70 12.32 13.75 -6.10
C TRP A 70 13.18 13.57 -7.35
N ALA A 71 13.62 12.34 -7.60
CA ALA A 71 14.37 11.96 -8.78
C ALA A 71 13.71 10.79 -9.51
N ASP A 72 13.72 10.83 -10.85
CA ASP A 72 13.36 9.69 -11.69
C ASP A 72 14.60 8.82 -11.94
N ALA A 73 14.64 7.63 -11.33
CA ALA A 73 15.69 6.65 -11.52
C ALA A 73 15.80 6.17 -12.97
N ALA A 74 14.72 6.25 -13.75
CA ALA A 74 14.75 5.90 -15.16
C ALA A 74 15.56 6.89 -15.99
N ALA A 75 15.53 8.19 -15.63
CA ALA A 75 16.35 9.22 -16.28
C ALA A 75 17.86 8.98 -16.10
N ARG A 76 18.25 8.20 -15.08
CA ARG A 76 19.64 7.82 -14.78
C ARG A 76 19.99 6.40 -15.25
N GLY A 77 19.06 5.71 -15.91
CA GLY A 77 19.23 4.33 -16.37
C GLY A 77 19.24 3.27 -15.26
N ALA A 78 18.85 3.64 -14.03
CA ALA A 78 18.78 2.72 -12.89
C ALA A 78 17.43 1.97 -12.81
N TRP A 79 16.44 2.41 -13.60
CA TRP A 79 15.13 1.78 -13.74
C TRP A 79 14.73 1.78 -15.22
N ARG A 80 14.03 0.75 -15.71
CA ARG A 80 13.49 0.79 -17.08
C ARG A 80 12.12 1.48 -17.08
N PRO A 81 11.84 2.43 -17.99
CA PRO A 81 10.53 3.10 -18.03
C PRO A 81 9.35 2.13 -18.15
N GLU A 82 9.56 0.97 -18.80
CA GLU A 82 8.55 -0.07 -19.02
C GLU A 82 8.38 -1.03 -17.82
N TRP A 83 9.03 -0.77 -16.70
CA TRP A 83 8.87 -1.54 -15.47
C TRP A 83 7.82 -0.88 -14.57
N ILE A 84 6.72 -1.59 -14.37
CA ILE A 84 5.57 -1.14 -13.58
C ILE A 84 5.45 -2.00 -12.34
N VAL A 85 5.59 -1.40 -11.15
CA VAL A 85 5.38 -2.10 -9.88
C VAL A 85 3.89 -2.44 -9.75
N LEU A 86 3.60 -3.71 -9.53
CA LEU A 86 2.24 -4.23 -9.32
C LEU A 86 1.92 -4.37 -7.84
N ASP A 87 2.91 -4.78 -7.05
CA ASP A 87 2.82 -5.00 -5.61
C ASP A 87 4.24 -5.17 -5.05
N SER A 88 4.37 -5.38 -3.75
CA SER A 88 5.61 -5.80 -3.11
C SER A 88 5.36 -6.83 -2.01
N THR A 89 6.44 -7.45 -1.56
CA THR A 89 6.47 -8.21 -0.31
C THR A 89 7.69 -7.77 0.46
N ASP A 90 7.53 -7.26 1.68
CA ASP A 90 8.65 -6.76 2.48
C ASP A 90 9.52 -5.74 1.70
N ALA A 91 8.88 -4.86 0.91
CA ALA A 91 9.51 -3.92 -0.02
C ALA A 91 10.26 -4.53 -1.23
N ASP A 92 10.19 -5.84 -1.44
CA ASP A 92 10.66 -6.50 -2.68
C ASP A 92 9.57 -6.38 -3.75
N PRO A 93 9.78 -5.62 -4.86
CA PRO A 93 8.72 -5.33 -5.80
C PRO A 93 8.45 -6.50 -6.75
N PHE A 94 7.17 -6.76 -7.02
CA PHE A 94 6.72 -7.48 -8.21
C PHE A 94 6.53 -6.49 -9.35
N ILE A 95 7.31 -6.65 -10.42
CA ILE A 95 7.46 -5.70 -11.51
C ILE A 95 6.91 -6.31 -12.80
N ALA A 96 5.90 -5.68 -13.39
CA ALA A 96 5.46 -5.96 -14.75
C ALA A 96 6.42 -5.34 -15.78
N ASP A 97 7.03 -6.15 -16.64
CA ASP A 97 7.74 -5.67 -17.82
C ASP A 97 6.77 -5.51 -19.00
N ILE A 98 6.25 -4.29 -19.17
CA ILE A 98 5.28 -3.97 -20.22
C ILE A 98 5.92 -3.79 -21.60
N SER A 99 7.25 -3.90 -21.72
CA SER A 99 7.94 -3.85 -23.03
C SER A 99 7.75 -5.13 -23.84
N ARG A 100 7.23 -6.20 -23.22
CA ARG A 100 7.11 -7.53 -23.82
C ARG A 100 5.64 -7.98 -23.88
N PRO A 101 5.26 -8.73 -24.93
CA PRO A 101 3.95 -9.37 -24.98
C PRO A 101 3.81 -10.36 -23.82
N GLY A 102 2.59 -10.52 -23.30
CA GLY A 102 2.31 -11.37 -22.14
C GLY A 102 2.67 -10.76 -20.79
N ILE A 103 3.39 -9.64 -20.75
CA ILE A 103 3.75 -8.88 -19.55
C ILE A 103 4.42 -9.80 -18.50
N PRO A 104 5.68 -10.23 -18.73
CA PRO A 104 6.43 -11.02 -17.76
C PRO A 104 6.53 -10.28 -16.43
N ILE A 105 6.47 -11.03 -15.33
CA ILE A 105 6.64 -10.49 -13.98
C ILE A 105 8.04 -10.79 -13.49
N LEU A 106 8.70 -9.76 -12.99
CA LEU A 106 10.02 -9.82 -12.41
C LEU A 106 9.91 -9.55 -10.90
N GLU A 107 10.88 -10.01 -10.13
CA GLU A 107 11.04 -9.68 -8.71
C GLU A 107 12.49 -9.31 -8.44
N ASP A 108 12.70 -8.42 -7.47
CA ASP A 108 14.04 -8.07 -7.00
C ASP A 108 14.04 -7.88 -5.50
N VAL A 109 15.21 -8.00 -4.89
CA VAL A 109 15.38 -7.76 -3.46
C VAL A 109 15.74 -6.29 -3.25
N HIS A 110 15.01 -5.61 -2.37
CA HIS A 110 15.32 -4.23 -2.04
C HIS A 110 16.69 -4.09 -1.35
N GLY A 111 17.32 -2.92 -1.49
CA GLY A 111 18.53 -2.59 -0.72
C GLY A 111 19.86 -3.01 -1.36
N GLU A 112 19.87 -3.65 -2.54
CA GLU A 112 21.11 -3.99 -3.26
C GLU A 112 21.77 -2.79 -3.98
N GLY A 113 21.15 -1.60 -3.92
CA GLY A 113 21.67 -0.36 -4.49
C GLY A 113 21.62 -0.28 -6.01
N ARG A 114 21.26 -1.37 -6.71
CA ARG A 114 20.94 -1.43 -8.14
C ARG A 114 19.81 -2.43 -8.36
N TRP A 115 18.91 -2.09 -9.28
CA TRP A 115 17.84 -3.00 -9.70
C TRP A 115 18.34 -3.94 -10.79
N ASN A 116 18.35 -5.23 -10.50
CA ASN A 116 18.65 -6.32 -11.42
C ASN A 116 17.60 -7.44 -11.24
N PRO A 117 16.34 -7.15 -11.55
CA PRO A 117 15.24 -8.03 -11.21
C PRO A 117 15.32 -9.36 -11.96
N SER A 118 15.01 -10.44 -11.24
CA SER A 118 14.96 -11.80 -11.75
C SER A 118 13.54 -12.18 -12.20
N PRO A 119 13.36 -13.13 -13.14
CA PRO A 119 12.02 -13.53 -13.55
C PRO A 119 11.25 -14.23 -12.42
N ALA A 120 10.07 -13.72 -12.08
CA ALA A 120 9.13 -14.33 -11.13
C ALA A 120 8.08 -15.19 -11.85
N ALA A 121 7.52 -14.68 -12.95
CA ALA A 121 6.55 -15.41 -13.77
C ALA A 121 6.69 -15.05 -15.26
N PRO A 122 6.46 -16.01 -16.18
CA PRO A 122 6.66 -15.76 -17.61
C PRO A 122 5.59 -14.84 -18.21
N THR A 123 4.38 -14.77 -17.62
CA THR A 123 3.32 -13.84 -18.00
C THR A 123 2.57 -13.33 -16.78
N LEU A 124 1.86 -12.21 -16.95
CA LEU A 124 0.97 -11.66 -15.92
C LEU A 124 -0.15 -12.64 -15.56
N ALA A 125 -0.66 -13.40 -16.53
CA ALA A 125 -1.70 -14.39 -16.29
C ALA A 125 -1.18 -15.55 -15.41
N ASP A 126 0.05 -16.01 -15.66
CA ASP A 126 0.69 -17.04 -14.84
C ASP A 126 0.95 -16.53 -13.42
N PHE A 127 1.38 -15.28 -13.27
CA PHE A 127 1.55 -14.65 -11.96
C PHE A 127 0.22 -14.61 -11.19
N ILE A 128 -0.85 -14.07 -11.78
CA ILE A 128 -2.19 -14.04 -11.15
C ILE A 128 -2.65 -15.46 -10.77
N GLY A 129 -2.41 -16.44 -11.65
CA GLY A 129 -2.74 -17.84 -11.38
C GLY A 129 -1.93 -18.49 -10.26
N SER A 130 -0.72 -17.98 -9.99
CA SER A 130 0.15 -18.46 -8.92
C SER A 130 -0.17 -17.90 -7.54
N LEU A 131 -0.94 -16.80 -7.47
CA LEU A 131 -1.25 -16.15 -6.21
C LEU A 131 -2.17 -17.01 -5.34
N GLU A 132 -1.73 -17.24 -4.12
CA GLU A 132 -2.52 -17.84 -3.07
C GLU A 132 -3.52 -16.81 -2.54
N ARG A 133 -4.76 -17.23 -2.33
CA ARG A 133 -5.80 -16.43 -1.70
C ARG A 133 -6.05 -16.99 -0.32
N ARG A 134 -5.95 -16.15 0.68
CA ARG A 134 -6.16 -16.54 2.07
C ARG A 134 -7.20 -15.62 2.65
N ARG A 135 -8.30 -16.17 3.17
CA ARG A 135 -9.16 -15.38 4.05
C ARG A 135 -8.36 -14.94 5.25
N LEU A 136 -8.50 -13.68 5.62
CA LEU A 136 -7.93 -13.16 6.86
C LEU A 136 -8.41 -14.00 8.07
N ASP A 137 -9.59 -14.59 7.95
CA ASP A 137 -10.25 -15.47 8.92
C ASP A 137 -9.70 -16.92 8.91
N ASP A 138 -9.04 -17.37 7.82
CA ASP A 138 -8.55 -18.76 7.62
C ASP A 138 -7.17 -19.02 8.26
N THR A 139 -6.61 -18.07 9.01
CA THR A 139 -5.67 -18.45 10.07
C THR A 139 -6.42 -19.32 11.07
N GLY A 140 -6.11 -20.61 11.17
CA GLY A 140 -6.53 -21.46 12.30
C GLY A 140 -5.96 -21.03 13.67
N ALA A 141 -5.74 -19.73 13.88
CA ALA A 141 -5.57 -19.10 15.17
C ALA A 141 -6.80 -18.22 15.38
N ASP A 142 -7.39 -18.24 16.58
CA ASP A 142 -8.22 -17.14 17.05
C ASP A 142 -7.46 -15.83 16.78
N VAL A 143 -7.76 -15.15 15.67
CA VAL A 143 -7.24 -13.81 15.44
C VAL A 143 -8.01 -12.97 16.41
N ALA A 144 -7.38 -12.68 17.53
CA ALA A 144 -7.98 -11.81 18.51
C ALA A 144 -8.19 -10.45 17.84
N LEU A 145 -9.44 -10.16 17.48
CA LEU A 145 -9.92 -8.85 17.08
C LEU A 145 -10.03 -7.96 18.32
N ASP A 146 -8.98 -7.96 19.13
CA ASP A 146 -8.88 -7.29 20.40
C ASP A 146 -8.04 -6.02 20.28
N TRP A 147 -7.60 -5.63 19.08
CA TRP A 147 -6.87 -4.37 18.91
C TRP A 147 -7.79 -3.20 18.57
N GLU A 148 -7.46 -2.06 19.14
CA GLU A 148 -8.08 -0.77 18.88
C GLU A 148 -7.01 0.25 18.56
N VAL A 149 -7.33 1.18 17.66
CA VAL A 149 -6.46 2.30 17.32
C VAL A 149 -7.06 3.56 17.91
N TRP A 150 -6.29 4.19 18.78
CA TRP A 150 -6.62 5.43 19.45
C TRP A 150 -5.90 6.59 18.79
N ALA A 151 -6.62 7.67 18.49
CA ALA A 151 -6.01 8.96 18.24
C ALA A 151 -5.76 9.65 19.58
N LEU A 152 -4.49 9.90 19.91
CA LEU A 152 -4.09 10.67 21.10
C LEU A 152 -3.79 12.13 20.77
N ASP A 153 -3.48 12.42 19.52
CA ASP A 153 -3.32 13.75 18.95
C ASP A 153 -3.59 13.64 17.44
N LEU A 154 -4.32 14.59 16.84
CA LEU A 154 -4.61 14.60 15.40
C LEU A 154 -3.67 15.53 14.61
N GLY A 155 -2.66 16.08 15.27
CA GLY A 155 -1.66 16.97 14.69
C GLY A 155 -2.13 18.41 14.52
N PRO A 156 -1.30 19.26 13.90
CA PRO A 156 -1.60 20.67 13.66
C PRO A 156 -2.72 20.89 12.63
N GLU A 157 -3.02 19.91 11.79
CA GLU A 157 -4.10 19.95 10.79
C GLU A 157 -5.11 18.78 10.97
N PRO A 158 -5.90 18.74 12.06
CA PRO A 158 -6.73 17.58 12.41
C PRO A 158 -7.74 17.15 11.35
N LEU A 159 -8.38 18.12 10.68
CA LEU A 159 -9.34 17.80 9.62
C LEU A 159 -8.66 17.17 8.40
N ARG A 160 -7.43 17.58 8.09
CA ARG A 160 -6.69 17.03 6.96
C ARG A 160 -6.29 15.59 7.23
N ALA A 161 -5.81 15.31 8.45
CA ALA A 161 -5.47 13.96 8.89
C ALA A 161 -6.70 13.03 8.86
N LEU A 162 -7.84 13.48 9.43
CA LEU A 162 -9.08 12.69 9.43
C LEU A 162 -9.66 12.48 8.03
N LEU A 163 -9.56 13.46 7.14
CA LEU A 163 -9.99 13.30 5.73
C LEU A 163 -9.11 12.27 5.01
N ALA A 164 -7.79 12.32 5.18
CA ALA A 164 -6.89 11.34 4.60
C ALA A 164 -7.19 9.92 5.12
N MET A 165 -7.43 9.79 6.43
CA MET A 165 -7.83 8.51 7.03
C MET A 165 -9.17 8.02 6.47
N SER A 166 -10.17 8.90 6.30
CA SER A 166 -11.48 8.52 5.73
C SER A 166 -11.44 8.05 4.28
N THR A 167 -10.37 8.37 3.54
CA THR A 167 -10.17 7.90 2.17
C THR A 167 -9.31 6.63 2.08
N ALA A 168 -8.77 6.17 3.22
CA ALA A 168 -7.92 4.99 3.26
C ALA A 168 -8.74 3.76 3.70
N PRO A 169 -8.52 2.59 3.07
CA PRO A 169 -9.26 1.35 3.37
C PRO A 169 -9.01 0.80 4.78
N LEU A 170 -8.07 1.41 5.52
CA LEU A 170 -7.71 1.03 6.90
C LEU A 170 -8.70 1.58 7.94
N PHE A 171 -9.48 2.61 7.60
CA PHE A 171 -10.40 3.28 8.51
C PHE A 171 -11.86 3.17 8.02
N PRO A 172 -12.84 3.34 8.92
CA PRO A 172 -14.24 3.37 8.52
C PRO A 172 -14.57 4.57 7.62
N ASP A 173 -15.59 4.39 6.80
CA ASP A 173 -16.23 5.48 6.07
C ASP A 173 -16.96 6.42 7.05
N TRP A 174 -16.27 7.47 7.48
CA TRP A 174 -16.82 8.48 8.37
C TRP A 174 -17.62 9.53 7.61
N THR A 175 -18.82 9.85 8.09
CA THR A 175 -19.57 10.99 7.57
C THR A 175 -18.92 12.31 7.97
N ARG A 176 -19.29 13.41 7.31
CA ARG A 176 -18.85 14.76 7.70
C ARG A 176 -19.12 15.08 9.17
N THR A 177 -20.22 14.59 9.73
CA THR A 177 -20.57 14.77 11.14
C THR A 177 -19.63 13.98 12.05
N ASP A 178 -19.26 12.77 11.66
CA ASP A 178 -18.33 11.93 12.41
C ASP A 178 -16.93 12.54 12.43
N LEU A 179 -16.44 13.05 11.31
CA LEU A 179 -15.14 13.76 11.23
C LEU A 179 -15.08 14.97 12.18
N LEU A 180 -16.18 15.75 12.26
CA LEU A 180 -16.26 16.90 13.16
C LEU A 180 -16.29 16.47 14.64
N ARG A 181 -16.93 15.34 14.96
CA ARG A 181 -16.95 14.76 16.31
C ARG A 181 -15.57 14.22 16.69
N LEU A 182 -14.98 13.37 15.86
CA LEU A 182 -13.65 12.79 16.09
C LEU A 182 -12.59 13.85 16.35
N ARG A 183 -12.61 14.95 15.57
CA ARG A 183 -11.72 16.09 15.77
C ARG A 183 -11.80 16.69 17.17
N ALA A 184 -12.99 16.75 17.77
CA ALA A 184 -13.24 17.41 19.04
C ALA A 184 -13.06 16.49 20.26
N SER A 185 -12.81 15.19 20.04
CA SER A 185 -12.91 14.16 21.08
C SER A 185 -11.61 13.46 21.41
N VAL A 186 -10.46 13.99 21.01
CA VAL A 186 -9.15 13.40 21.32
C VAL A 186 -8.88 13.41 22.85
N PRO A 187 -8.46 12.28 23.47
CA PRO A 187 -8.19 10.98 22.85
C PRO A 187 -9.46 10.19 22.49
N VAL A 188 -9.50 9.61 21.29
CA VAL A 188 -10.68 8.90 20.75
C VAL A 188 -10.30 7.61 20.03
N ILE A 189 -11.13 6.57 20.13
CA ILE A 189 -11.01 5.36 19.33
C ILE A 189 -11.41 5.70 17.88
N LEU A 190 -10.50 5.46 16.94
CA LEU A 190 -10.78 5.60 15.52
C LEU A 190 -11.35 4.32 14.93
N GLN A 191 -10.87 3.17 15.40
CA GLN A 191 -11.17 1.86 14.83
C GLN A 191 -10.96 0.80 15.93
N SER A 192 -11.84 -0.18 16.01
CA SER A 192 -11.77 -1.31 16.95
C SER A 192 -12.06 -2.63 16.23
N GLY A 193 -11.82 -3.75 16.91
CA GLY A 193 -12.00 -5.06 16.28
C GLY A 193 -10.92 -5.37 15.26
N LEU A 194 -9.71 -4.88 15.48
CA LEU A 194 -8.59 -5.05 14.56
C LEU A 194 -7.69 -6.22 14.94
N THR A 195 -6.97 -6.70 13.94
CA THR A 195 -5.77 -7.50 14.14
C THR A 195 -4.60 -6.58 14.52
N GLU A 196 -3.57 -7.12 15.19
CA GLU A 196 -2.34 -6.37 15.50
C GLU A 196 -1.73 -5.73 14.24
N ARG A 197 -1.73 -6.46 13.11
CA ARG A 197 -1.19 -5.99 11.83
C ARG A 197 -1.98 -4.81 11.27
N LEU A 198 -3.31 -4.88 11.27
CA LEU A 198 -4.17 -3.77 10.81
C LEU A 198 -4.05 -2.56 11.74
N ALA A 199 -3.97 -2.79 13.05
CA ALA A 199 -3.76 -1.73 14.02
C ALA A 199 -2.40 -1.01 13.80
N ALA A 200 -1.32 -1.77 13.57
CA ALA A 200 -0.01 -1.23 13.21
C ALA A 200 -0.06 -0.43 11.89
N GLY A 201 -0.79 -0.94 10.89
CA GLY A 201 -1.02 -0.24 9.61
C GLY A 201 -1.74 1.11 9.79
N CYS A 202 -2.76 1.15 10.64
CA CYS A 202 -3.48 2.38 10.98
C CYS A 202 -2.55 3.38 11.67
N VAL A 203 -1.74 2.93 12.64
CA VAL A 203 -0.78 3.78 13.36
C VAL A 203 0.27 4.37 12.42
N ALA A 204 0.84 3.55 11.55
CA ALA A 204 1.80 4.00 10.54
C ALA A 204 1.17 5.02 9.58
N PHE A 205 -0.07 4.78 9.15
CA PHE A 205 -0.82 5.72 8.32
C PHE A 205 -1.02 7.07 9.03
N GLY A 206 -1.56 7.06 10.25
CA GLY A 206 -1.81 8.30 10.98
C GLY A 206 -0.54 9.09 11.27
N THR A 207 0.57 8.41 11.58
CA THR A 207 1.88 9.04 11.80
C THR A 207 2.36 9.79 10.56
N ARG A 208 2.20 9.21 9.36
CA ARG A 208 2.53 9.88 8.08
C ARG A 208 1.69 11.14 7.84
N HIS A 209 0.48 11.18 8.40
CA HIS A 209 -0.44 12.31 8.31
C HIS A 209 -0.39 13.25 9.53
N GLY A 210 0.66 13.15 10.35
CA GLY A 210 0.91 14.06 11.47
C GLY A 210 0.04 13.83 12.71
N ALA A 211 -0.75 12.75 12.73
CA ALA A 211 -1.49 12.32 13.90
C ALA A 211 -0.63 11.39 14.76
N ARG A 212 -0.79 11.48 16.09
CA ARG A 212 -0.25 10.50 17.03
C ARG A 212 -1.32 9.48 17.34
N LEU A 213 -1.20 8.31 16.72
CA LEU A 213 -2.06 7.17 16.97
C LEU A 213 -1.33 6.12 17.80
N GLU A 214 -2.07 5.39 18.62
CA GLU A 214 -1.57 4.23 19.34
C GLU A 214 -2.48 3.02 19.14
N ALA A 215 -1.88 1.84 18.99
CA ALA A 215 -2.60 0.59 18.95
C ALA A 215 -2.58 -0.04 20.35
N TRP A 216 -3.76 -0.27 20.91
CA TRP A 216 -3.91 -0.91 22.21
C TRP A 216 -4.63 -2.24 22.03
N ARG A 217 -4.20 -3.24 22.82
CA ARG A 217 -4.85 -4.54 22.88
C ARG A 217 -5.82 -4.56 24.05
N HIS A 218 -7.08 -4.90 23.82
CA HIS A 218 -8.05 -5.25 24.84
C HIS A 218 -7.56 -6.51 25.57
N SER A 219 -7.18 -6.34 26.83
CA SER A 219 -7.11 -7.46 27.75
C SER A 219 -8.53 -7.98 27.95
N ARG A 220 -8.83 -9.23 27.55
CA ARG A 220 -10.04 -9.88 28.05
C ARG A 220 -9.85 -10.13 29.54
N GLU A 221 -10.62 -9.43 30.37
CA GLU A 221 -10.90 -9.86 31.76
C GLU A 221 -11.80 -11.11 31.74
#